data_AF-A0A9W5F348-F1
#
_entry.id   AF-A0A9W5F348-F1
#
_cell.length_a   1.000
_cell.length_b   1.000
_cell.length_c   1.000
_cell.angle_alpha   90.00
_cell.angle_beta   90.00
_cell.angle_gamma   90.00
#
_symmetry.space_group_name_H-M   'P 1'
#
loop_
_entity.id
_entity.type
_entity.pdbx_description
1 polymer ?
#
loop_
_entity_poly.entity_id
_entity_poly.type
_entity_poly.pdbx_seq_one_letter_code
_entity_poly.pdbx_strand_id
1 'polypeptide(L)'
;MCRICILVAAVATVVSGAQAQERQPFHIARFSDSRTIGLAITSSITPTDTQYDFEVGIGLTETSPGGEILFVDHGMHSVRVRCEAPGVVEVGGFNHFMPTPSSLGNWMQDLWRSLCQTPSS
;
A
#
# COMPACT_ATOMS: atom_id res chain seq x y z
N MET A 1 14.23 -35.31 -55.54
CA MET A 1 14.92 -34.44 -54.55
C MET A 1 13.89 -33.50 -53.96
N CYS A 2 13.35 -33.80 -52.77
CA CYS A 2 12.36 -32.94 -52.10
C CYS A 2 13.02 -32.43 -50.81
N ARG A 3 13.32 -31.13 -50.75
CA ARG A 3 13.95 -30.48 -49.59
C ARG A 3 12.86 -30.18 -48.56
N ILE A 4 12.89 -30.89 -47.43
CA ILE A 4 12.04 -30.61 -46.27
C ILE A 4 12.71 -29.48 -45.47
N CYS A 5 12.10 -28.30 -45.46
CA CYS A 5 12.49 -27.19 -44.61
C CYS A 5 11.83 -27.37 -43.24
N ILE A 6 12.61 -27.72 -42.21
CA ILE A 6 12.13 -27.79 -40.82
C ILE A 6 12.12 -26.36 -40.28
N LEU A 7 10.94 -25.80 -40.05
CA LEU A 7 10.76 -24.54 -39.33
C LEU A 7 10.75 -24.84 -37.82
N VAL A 8 11.81 -24.45 -37.11
CA VAL A 8 11.86 -24.49 -35.65
C VAL A 8 11.16 -23.23 -35.13
N ALA A 9 9.93 -23.39 -34.64
CA ALA A 9 9.22 -22.31 -33.96
C ALA A 9 9.77 -22.16 -32.54
N ALA A 10 10.55 -21.11 -32.30
CA ALA A 10 10.98 -20.74 -30.96
C ALA A 10 9.79 -20.13 -30.20
N VAL A 11 9.21 -20.88 -29.27
CA VAL A 11 8.20 -20.38 -28.35
C VAL A 11 8.93 -19.61 -27.25
N ALA A 12 8.92 -18.28 -27.35
CA ALA A 12 9.38 -17.41 -26.27
C ALA A 12 8.31 -17.41 -25.16
N THR A 13 8.57 -18.11 -24.06
CA THR A 13 7.75 -18.02 -22.85
C THR A 13 8.02 -16.68 -22.18
N VAL A 14 7.10 -15.73 -22.33
CA VAL A 14 7.07 -14.52 -21.51
C VAL A 14 6.65 -14.93 -20.10
N VAL A 15 7.63 -15.13 -19.21
CA VAL A 15 7.36 -15.15 -17.78
C VAL A 15 7.05 -13.71 -17.38
N SER A 16 5.77 -13.39 -17.25
CA SER A 16 5.33 -12.18 -16.55
C SER A 16 5.70 -12.33 -15.07
N GLY A 17 6.93 -11.98 -14.72
CA GLY A 17 7.30 -11.70 -13.35
C GLY A 17 6.55 -10.45 -12.92
N ALA A 18 5.37 -10.62 -12.33
CA ALA A 18 4.80 -9.59 -11.50
C ALA A 18 5.76 -9.41 -10.33
N GLN A 19 6.76 -8.54 -10.49
CA GLN A 19 7.50 -8.04 -9.35
C GLN A 19 6.46 -7.33 -8.50
N ALA A 20 6.04 -7.96 -7.41
CA ALA A 20 5.46 -7.25 -6.29
C ALA A 20 6.55 -6.27 -5.86
N GLN A 21 6.56 -5.08 -6.45
CA GLN A 21 7.35 -3.97 -5.96
C GLN A 21 6.97 -3.85 -4.49
N GLU A 22 7.92 -4.18 -3.61
CA GLU A 22 7.70 -4.15 -2.18
C GLU A 22 7.22 -2.74 -1.85
N ARG A 23 5.94 -2.61 -1.53
CA ARG A 23 5.31 -1.30 -1.39
C ARG A 23 5.86 -0.71 -0.11
N GLN A 24 6.63 0.36 -0.23
CA GLN A 24 7.32 0.97 0.89
C GLN A 24 6.31 1.33 1.99
N PRO A 25 6.51 0.89 3.24
CA PRO A 25 5.56 1.15 4.30
C PRO A 25 5.52 2.64 4.63
N PHE A 26 4.32 3.21 4.78
CA PHE A 26 4.12 4.58 5.25
C PHE A 26 4.17 4.67 6.78
N HIS A 27 3.99 3.55 7.47
CA HIS A 27 4.04 3.45 8.92
C HIS A 27 4.73 2.15 9.35
N ILE A 28 5.56 2.24 10.39
CA ILE A 28 6.21 1.08 11.02
C ILE A 28 6.02 1.19 12.53
N ALA A 29 5.39 0.17 13.11
CA ALA A 29 5.29 -0.01 14.56
C ALA A 29 6.26 -1.11 15.01
N ARG A 30 6.96 -0.89 16.13
CA ARG A 30 7.86 -1.89 16.73
C ARG A 30 7.32 -2.33 18.09
N PHE A 31 7.26 -3.64 18.29
CA PHE A 31 6.70 -4.27 19.48
C PHE A 31 7.82 -4.68 20.46
N SER A 32 7.44 -4.99 21.70
CA SER A 32 8.38 -5.30 22.79
C SER A 32 9.24 -6.55 22.52
N ASP A 33 8.75 -7.47 21.71
CA ASP A 33 9.47 -8.67 21.28
C ASP A 33 10.32 -8.42 20.02
N SER A 34 10.55 -7.16 19.67
CA SER A 34 11.35 -6.74 18.51
C SER A 34 10.78 -7.10 17.14
N ARG A 35 9.53 -7.56 17.07
CA ARG A 35 8.81 -7.66 15.80
C ARG A 35 8.40 -6.28 15.31
N THR A 36 8.25 -6.15 13.99
CA THR A 36 7.75 -4.93 13.37
C THR A 36 6.52 -5.20 12.55
N ILE A 37 5.58 -4.26 12.59
CA ILE A 37 4.41 -4.22 11.73
C ILE A 37 4.58 -3.03 10.79
N GLY A 38 4.66 -3.31 9.50
CA GLY A 38 4.63 -2.31 8.44
C GLY A 38 3.24 -2.19 7.84
N LEU A 39 2.79 -0.96 7.62
CA LEU A 39 1.58 -0.66 6.85
C LEU A 39 1.96 0.00 5.54
N ALA A 40 1.44 -0.53 4.44
CA ALA A 40 1.70 -0.02 3.09
C ALA A 40 0.41 0.18 2.31
N ILE A 41 0.39 1.17 1.43
CA ILE A 41 -0.72 1.35 0.48
C ILE A 41 -0.61 0.23 -0.55
N THR A 42 -1.66 -0.58 -0.69
CA THR A 42 -1.70 -1.74 -1.59
C THR A 42 -2.51 -1.51 -2.86
N SER A 43 -3.36 -0.49 -2.87
CA SER A 43 -4.08 -0.05 -4.06
C SER A 43 -4.45 1.42 -3.88
N SER A 44 -4.66 2.10 -5.01
CA SER A 44 -5.22 3.44 -5.04
C SER A 44 -6.25 3.46 -6.15
N ILE A 45 -7.46 3.89 -5.83
CA ILE A 45 -8.56 4.06 -6.78
C ILE A 45 -9.13 5.47 -6.64
N THR A 46 -9.79 5.93 -7.71
CA THR A 46 -10.54 7.19 -7.65
C THR A 46 -11.72 7.03 -6.67
N PRO A 47 -11.84 7.90 -5.65
CA PRO A 47 -12.97 7.87 -4.74
C PRO A 47 -14.30 7.99 -5.48
N THR A 48 -15.29 7.19 -5.08
CA THR A 48 -16.66 7.38 -5.57
C THR A 48 -17.33 8.59 -4.91
N ASP A 49 -16.95 8.87 -3.67
CA ASP A 49 -17.42 10.02 -2.92
C ASP A 49 -16.43 11.18 -3.04
N THR A 50 -16.88 12.26 -3.69
CA THR A 50 -16.07 13.43 -4.01
C THR A 50 -15.65 14.25 -2.80
N GLN A 51 -16.17 13.93 -1.59
CA GLN A 51 -15.67 14.56 -0.38
C GLN A 51 -14.26 14.06 0.01
N TYR A 52 -13.79 12.95 -0.56
CA TYR A 52 -12.47 12.39 -0.30
C TYR A 52 -11.57 12.56 -1.52
N ASP A 53 -10.29 12.82 -1.26
CA ASP A 53 -9.25 13.00 -2.29
C ASP A 53 -8.65 11.65 -2.72
N PHE A 54 -8.59 10.69 -1.78
CA PHE A 54 -8.03 9.37 -2.02
C PHE A 54 -8.91 8.26 -1.46
N GLU A 55 -8.96 7.12 -2.15
CA GLU A 55 -9.47 5.85 -1.65
C GLU A 55 -8.39 4.80 -1.89
N VAL A 56 -7.83 4.26 -0.81
CA VAL A 56 -6.64 3.40 -0.85
C VAL A 56 -6.90 2.09 -0.12
N GLY A 57 -6.35 1.00 -0.66
CA GLY A 57 -6.19 -0.24 0.10
C GLY A 57 -4.96 -0.16 0.99
N ILE A 58 -5.05 -0.67 2.21
CA ILE A 58 -3.91 -0.81 3.13
C ILE A 58 -3.63 -2.29 3.34
N GLY A 59 -2.35 -2.65 3.30
CA GLY A 59 -1.85 -3.98 3.66
C GLY A 59 -0.92 -3.91 4.86
N LEU A 60 -0.82 -5.03 5.56
CA LEU A 60 0.01 -5.21 6.75
C LEU A 60 1.05 -6.29 6.49
N THR A 61 2.29 -6.04 6.90
CA THR A 61 3.35 -7.05 6.93
C THR A 61 3.95 -7.13 8.33
N GLU A 62 4.06 -8.33 8.88
CA GLU A 62 4.80 -8.60 10.11
C GLU A 62 6.19 -9.13 9.77
N THR A 63 7.20 -8.61 10.46
CA THR A 63 8.59 -8.99 10.27
C THR A 63 9.24 -9.37 11.59
N SER A 64 10.06 -10.43 11.56
CA SER A 64 10.87 -10.89 12.69
C SER A 64 11.96 -9.87 13.03
N PRO A 65 12.59 -9.98 14.22
CA PRO A 65 13.76 -9.15 14.56
C PRO A 65 14.90 -9.24 13.54
N GLY A 66 15.01 -10.35 12.81
CA GLY A 66 16.02 -10.58 11.78
C GLY A 66 15.66 -10.08 10.38
N GLY A 67 14.48 -9.47 10.21
CA GLY A 67 14.02 -8.97 8.90
C GLY A 67 13.22 -9.99 8.08
N GLU A 68 12.93 -11.17 8.60
CA GLU A 68 12.15 -12.19 7.89
C GLU A 68 10.66 -11.87 7.94
N ILE A 69 9.95 -11.99 6.82
CA ILE A 69 8.49 -11.84 6.78
C ILE A 69 7.84 -13.02 7.51
N LEU A 70 7.10 -12.72 8.57
CA LEU A 70 6.35 -13.72 9.36
C LEU A 70 4.89 -13.81 8.91
N PHE A 71 4.32 -12.69 8.48
CA PHE A 71 2.93 -12.61 8.05
C PHE A 71 2.74 -11.52 7.00
N VAL A 72 1.88 -11.79 6.02
CA VAL A 72 1.41 -10.82 5.04
C VAL A 72 -0.10 -10.85 5.07
N ASP A 73 -0.69 -9.69 5.30
CA ASP A 73 -2.12 -9.52 5.19
C ASP A 73 -2.52 -9.37 3.72
N HIS A 74 -3.39 -10.27 3.27
CA HIS A 74 -3.98 -10.24 1.94
C HIS A 74 -5.39 -9.62 1.93
N GLY A 75 -5.86 -9.15 3.08
CA GLY A 75 -7.12 -8.44 3.24
C GLY A 75 -7.14 -7.12 2.46
N MET A 76 -8.34 -6.75 2.00
CA MET A 76 -8.58 -5.48 1.34
C MET A 76 -9.17 -4.49 2.34
N HIS A 77 -8.30 -3.72 3.00
CA HIS A 77 -8.71 -2.67 3.94
C HIS A 77 -8.82 -1.34 3.21
N SER A 78 -10.02 -1.00 2.72
CA SER A 78 -10.27 0.28 2.06
C SER A 78 -10.33 1.41 3.09
N VAL A 79 -9.60 2.49 2.82
CA VAL A 79 -9.53 3.70 3.63
C VAL A 79 -9.68 4.91 2.72
N ARG A 80 -10.51 5.86 3.12
CA ARG A 80 -10.67 7.13 2.39
C ARG A 80 -9.98 8.27 3.11
N VAL A 81 -9.38 9.18 2.36
CA VAL A 81 -8.60 10.30 2.90
C VAL A 81 -9.07 11.60 2.30
N ARG A 82 -9.39 12.57 3.16
CA ARG A 82 -9.63 13.96 2.79
C ARG A 82 -8.47 14.83 3.28
N CYS A 83 -7.85 15.56 2.37
CA CYS A 83 -6.72 16.43 2.61
C CYS A 83 -7.14 17.83 3.03
N GLU A 84 -8.23 18.34 2.48
CA GLU A 84 -8.75 19.66 2.85
C GLU A 84 -9.21 19.71 4.31
N ALA A 85 -9.06 20.89 4.93
CA ALA A 85 -9.40 21.08 6.33
C ALA A 85 -10.94 21.01 6.55
N PRO A 86 -11.43 20.25 7.55
CA PRO A 86 -10.65 19.42 8.45
C PRO A 86 -10.23 18.11 7.77
N GLY A 87 -8.93 17.80 7.86
CA GLY A 87 -8.37 16.57 7.30
C GLY A 87 -8.99 15.35 7.96
N VAL A 88 -9.30 14.32 7.17
CA VAL A 88 -10.04 13.13 7.64
C VAL A 88 -9.43 11.86 7.07
N VAL A 89 -9.40 10.82 7.89
CA VAL A 89 -9.20 9.43 7.46
C VAL A 89 -10.45 8.64 7.85
N GLU A 90 -11.16 8.09 6.87
CA GLU A 90 -12.33 7.23 7.08
C GLU A 90 -11.90 5.76 7.07
N VAL A 91 -12.21 5.04 8.14
CA VAL A 91 -11.94 3.60 8.27
C VAL A 91 -13.24 2.89 8.65
N GLY A 92 -13.68 1.93 7.83
CA GLY A 92 -14.89 1.16 8.11
C GLY A 92 -16.15 2.02 8.28
N GLY A 93 -16.22 3.18 7.61
CA GLY A 93 -17.33 4.13 7.70
C GLY A 93 -17.27 5.09 8.91
N PHE A 94 -16.17 5.09 9.67
CA PHE A 94 -15.95 6.03 10.77
C PHE A 94 -14.91 7.07 10.39
N ASN A 95 -15.29 8.35 10.54
CA ASN A 95 -14.40 9.48 10.26
C ASN A 95 -13.49 9.78 11.46
N HIS A 96 -12.17 9.76 11.22
CA HIS A 96 -11.15 10.19 12.15
C HIS A 96 -10.56 11.52 11.69
N PHE A 97 -10.76 12.58 12.47
CA PHE A 97 -10.22 13.90 12.16
C PHE A 97 -8.73 13.97 12.48
N MET A 98 -7.94 14.52 11.56
CA MET A 98 -6.51 14.69 11.71
C MET A 98 -6.23 15.97 12.49
N PRO A 99 -5.78 15.89 13.76
CA PRO A 99 -5.54 17.06 14.59
C PRO A 99 -4.31 17.83 14.11
N THR A 100 -4.34 19.13 14.40
CA THR A 100 -3.17 20.02 14.32
C THR A 100 -2.91 20.56 15.73
N PRO A 101 -1.76 20.27 16.38
CA PRO A 101 -0.60 19.55 15.84
C PRO A 101 -0.81 18.03 15.75
N SER A 102 -0.04 17.39 14.87
CA SER A 102 -0.09 15.95 14.62
C SER A 102 0.40 15.13 15.82
N SER A 103 -0.27 14.02 16.11
CA SER A 103 0.23 13.03 17.07
C SER A 103 1.25 12.10 16.40
N LEU A 104 2.45 11.98 16.97
CA LEU A 104 3.45 11.02 16.50
C LEU A 104 3.02 9.58 16.79
N GLY A 105 3.34 8.66 15.87
CA GLY A 105 3.07 7.22 16.03
C GLY A 105 1.64 6.78 15.76
N ASN A 106 0.77 7.69 15.30
CA ASN A 106 -0.57 7.34 14.84
C ASN A 106 -0.53 7.02 13.34
N TRP A 107 -0.84 5.78 12.98
CA TRP A 107 -0.78 5.34 11.58
C TRP A 107 -1.72 6.10 10.64
N MET A 108 -2.88 6.59 11.13
CA MET A 108 -3.81 7.38 10.31
C MET A 108 -3.21 8.75 10.00
N GLN A 109 -2.52 9.35 10.96
CA GLN A 109 -1.78 10.59 10.76
C GLN A 109 -0.63 10.40 9.76
N ASP A 110 0.07 9.27 9.83
CA ASP A 110 1.17 8.95 8.92
C ASP A 110 0.66 8.70 7.50
N LEU A 111 -0.46 8.00 7.36
CA LEU A 111 -1.16 7.83 6.08
C LEU A 111 -1.59 9.18 5.49
N TRP A 112 -2.32 10.00 6.26
CA TRP A 112 -2.78 11.31 5.81
C TRP A 112 -1.63 12.18 5.34
N ARG A 113 -0.51 12.22 6.08
CA ARG A 113 0.69 12.97 5.66
C ARG A 113 1.32 12.42 4.38
N SER A 114 1.43 11.09 4.28
CA SER A 114 2.02 10.45 3.09
C SER A 114 1.27 10.78 1.79
N LEU A 115 -0.03 11.04 1.88
CA LEU A 115 -0.88 11.38 0.73
C LEU A 115 -1.05 12.88 0.52
N CYS A 116 -1.32 13.63 1.60
CA CYS A 116 -1.72 15.04 1.53
C CYS A 116 -0.56 16.03 1.66
N GLN A 117 0.60 15.61 2.17
CA GLN A 117 1.77 16.48 2.33
C GLN A 117 2.92 16.11 1.39
N THR A 118 2.83 14.99 0.69
CA THR A 118 3.79 14.67 -0.37
C THR A 118 3.49 15.55 -1.58
N PRO A 119 4.46 16.36 -2.06
CA PRO A 119 4.23 17.22 -3.20
C PRO A 119 3.90 16.39 -4.45
N SER A 120 2.82 16.73 -5.14
CA SER A 120 2.55 16.27 -6.49
C SER A 120 3.56 16.89 -7.45
N SER A 121 4.26 16.07 -8.25
CA SER A 121 5.19 16.54 -9.30
C SER A 121 4.49 17.25 -10.43
#